data_AF-A0A2A4TQ68-F1
#
_entry.id   AF-A0A2A4TQ68-F1
#
_cell.length_a   1.000
_cell.length_b   1.000
_cell.length_c   1.000
_cell.angle_alpha   90.00
_cell.angle_beta   90.00
_cell.angle_gamma   90.00
#
_symmetry.space_group_name_H-M   'P 1'
#
loop_
_entity.id
_entity.type
_entity.pdbx_description
1 polymer ?
#
loop_
_entity_poly.entity_id
_entity_poly.type
_entity_poly.pdbx_seq_one_letter_code
_entity_poly.pdbx_strand_id
1 'polypeptide(L)'
;METFGVLTFDKKAMARHLSKAVCRKLIAVIENNEKLDSEIAEEVAHGMKDWAIDQGTTHFCHWFQPMRGVTAEKHDAFLSFDDEGLPIQRFSGRQLIQGEPDASSFPSGGTRSTFEARGYTAWDPTSSAFIFNTGKASTLVIPSVFLSWTGTVLDMKMPLLRSLAAVEDRSLKLLKLFGNRSAKYVRMTVGSEQEYFLISKDMYESRPDLMITGRTLFGKSSAKDQQMEDHYFGAIKPKVLDFMADVDAALVARGI
;
A
#
# COMPACT_ATOMS: atom_id res chain seq x y z
N MET A 1 1.49 10.43 -20.51
CA MET A 1 0.16 10.24 -19.89
C MET A 1 -0.40 8.83 -20.10
N GLU A 2 -0.13 8.15 -21.22
CA GLU A 2 -0.67 6.79 -21.47
C GLU A 2 -0.22 5.73 -20.44
N THR A 3 0.91 5.94 -19.75
CA THR A 3 1.48 5.01 -18.77
C THR A 3 1.12 5.32 -17.32
N PHE A 4 0.45 6.45 -17.02
CA PHE A 4 0.17 6.83 -15.64
C PHE A 4 -0.94 5.94 -15.03
N GLY A 5 -0.67 5.34 -13.88
CA GLY A 5 -1.63 4.52 -13.12
C GLY A 5 -2.05 3.22 -13.82
N VAL A 6 -1.32 2.76 -14.84
CA VAL A 6 -1.68 1.54 -15.59
C VAL A 6 -1.61 0.26 -14.75
N LEU A 7 -0.82 0.26 -13.68
CA LEU A 7 -0.73 -0.82 -12.69
C LEU A 7 -1.59 -0.57 -11.45
N THR A 8 -2.56 0.34 -11.51
CA THR A 8 -3.44 0.67 -10.38
C THR A 8 -4.88 0.37 -10.74
N PHE A 9 -5.62 -0.27 -9.82
CA PHE A 9 -7.05 -0.53 -9.94
C PHE A 9 -7.82 0.76 -9.64
N ASP A 10 -7.70 1.72 -10.55
CA ASP A 10 -8.29 3.05 -10.46
C ASP A 10 -9.74 3.08 -10.99
N LYS A 11 -10.37 4.26 -11.02
CA LYS A 11 -11.74 4.43 -11.55
C LYS A 11 -11.89 3.93 -12.99
N LYS A 12 -10.85 4.02 -13.83
CA LYS A 12 -10.85 3.56 -15.22
C LYS A 12 -10.73 2.03 -15.32
N ALA A 13 -9.94 1.40 -14.46
CA ALA A 13 -9.87 -0.06 -14.34
C ALA A 13 -11.18 -0.61 -13.78
N MET A 14 -11.72 -0.01 -12.73
CA MET A 14 -13.02 -0.34 -12.14
C MET A 14 -14.14 -0.31 -13.18
N ALA A 15 -14.23 0.77 -13.98
CA ALA A 15 -15.29 0.90 -14.99
C ALA A 15 -15.22 -0.15 -16.12
N ARG A 16 -14.05 -0.76 -16.34
CA ARG A 16 -13.84 -1.81 -17.36
C ARG A 16 -14.14 -3.21 -16.84
N HIS A 17 -13.85 -3.48 -15.56
CA HIS A 17 -13.92 -4.85 -14.99
C HIS A 17 -15.09 -5.04 -14.03
N LEU A 18 -15.82 -3.99 -13.67
CA LEU A 18 -16.98 -4.05 -12.79
C LEU A 18 -18.23 -3.62 -13.54
N SER A 19 -19.38 -4.16 -13.13
CA SER A 19 -20.67 -3.67 -13.63
C SER A 19 -20.85 -2.19 -13.27
N LYS A 20 -21.61 -1.45 -14.10
CA LYS A 20 -21.91 -0.02 -13.88
C LYS A 20 -22.59 0.23 -12.53
N ALA A 21 -23.33 -0.75 -12.01
CA ALA A 21 -23.95 -0.67 -10.69
C ALA A 21 -22.89 -0.76 -9.59
N VAL A 22 -22.03 -1.77 -9.63
CA VAL A 22 -20.97 -1.99 -8.64
C VAL A 22 -19.93 -0.88 -8.65
N CYS A 23 -19.46 -0.45 -9.84
CA CYS A 23 -18.51 0.65 -9.94
C CYS A 23 -19.04 1.93 -9.26
N ARG A 24 -20.31 2.28 -9.48
CA ARG A 24 -20.93 3.46 -8.83
C ARG A 24 -21.01 3.31 -7.31
N LYS A 25 -21.41 2.13 -6.83
CA LYS A 25 -21.50 1.87 -5.39
C LYS A 25 -20.11 1.85 -4.73
N LEU A 26 -19.10 1.26 -5.36
CA LEU A 26 -17.72 1.28 -4.86
C LEU A 26 -17.16 2.71 -4.82
N ILE A 27 -17.45 3.54 -5.83
CA ILE A 27 -17.08 4.97 -5.78
C ILE A 27 -17.76 5.68 -4.62
N ALA A 28 -19.05 5.39 -4.34
CA ALA A 28 -19.76 5.95 -3.19
C ALA A 28 -19.12 5.51 -1.86
N VAL A 29 -18.71 4.23 -1.73
CA VAL A 29 -17.94 3.72 -0.58
C VAL A 29 -16.66 4.53 -0.37
N ILE A 30 -15.90 4.78 -1.44
CA ILE A 30 -14.64 5.52 -1.39
C ILE A 30 -14.85 7.00 -1.04
N GLU A 31 -15.84 7.66 -1.64
CA GLU A 31 -16.02 9.10 -1.52
C GLU A 31 -16.78 9.49 -0.24
N ASN A 32 -17.72 8.65 0.21
CA ASN A 32 -18.63 8.94 1.32
C ASN A 32 -18.33 8.11 2.59
N ASN A 33 -17.29 7.27 2.60
CA ASN A 33 -17.01 6.31 3.70
C ASN A 33 -18.23 5.42 4.02
N GLU A 34 -18.99 5.01 2.99
CA GLU A 34 -20.08 4.05 3.15
C GLU A 34 -19.54 2.64 3.42
N LYS A 35 -20.36 1.78 4.01
CA LYS A 35 -19.96 0.38 4.28
C LYS A 35 -19.96 -0.41 2.98
N LEU A 36 -18.88 -1.16 2.73
CA LEU A 36 -18.84 -2.17 1.67
C LEU A 36 -19.66 -3.39 2.11
N ASP A 37 -20.73 -3.67 1.37
CA ASP A 37 -21.57 -4.87 1.50
C ASP A 37 -20.89 -6.10 0.89
N SER A 38 -21.21 -7.27 1.45
CA SER A 38 -20.58 -8.53 1.06
C SER A 38 -20.88 -8.92 -0.38
N GLU A 39 -22.07 -8.59 -0.88
CA GLU A 39 -22.47 -8.88 -2.26
C GLU A 39 -21.61 -8.09 -3.26
N ILE A 40 -21.44 -6.79 -3.04
CA ILE A 40 -20.54 -5.96 -3.87
C ILE A 40 -19.11 -6.43 -3.74
N ALA A 41 -18.65 -6.77 -2.52
CA ALA A 41 -17.28 -7.21 -2.32
C ALA A 41 -16.93 -8.46 -3.13
N GLU A 42 -17.88 -9.39 -3.32
CA GLU A 42 -17.66 -10.57 -4.17
C GLU A 42 -17.44 -10.16 -5.64
N GLU A 43 -18.30 -9.28 -6.17
CA GLU A 43 -18.18 -8.80 -7.55
C GLU A 43 -16.92 -7.93 -7.74
N VAL A 44 -16.54 -7.14 -6.74
CA VAL A 44 -15.31 -6.34 -6.74
C VAL A 44 -14.08 -7.24 -6.69
N ALA A 45 -14.06 -8.26 -5.83
CA ALA A 45 -12.96 -9.22 -5.77
C ALA A 45 -12.80 -9.95 -7.11
N HIS A 46 -13.90 -10.39 -7.71
CA HIS A 46 -13.89 -11.01 -9.04
C HIS A 46 -13.29 -10.07 -10.10
N GLY A 47 -13.81 -8.85 -10.22
CA GLY A 47 -13.30 -7.89 -11.21
C GLY A 47 -11.86 -7.44 -10.96
N MET A 48 -11.45 -7.33 -9.70
CA MET A 48 -10.06 -7.00 -9.32
C MET A 48 -9.11 -8.16 -9.67
N LYS A 49 -9.54 -9.41 -9.46
CA LYS A 49 -8.79 -10.61 -9.85
C LYS A 49 -8.63 -10.71 -11.35
N ASP A 50 -9.72 -10.55 -12.11
CA ASP A 50 -9.66 -10.60 -13.58
C ASP A 50 -8.73 -9.50 -14.13
N TRP A 51 -8.86 -8.27 -13.62
CA TRP A 51 -7.94 -7.19 -13.95
C TRP A 51 -6.48 -7.54 -13.64
N ALA A 52 -6.22 -8.14 -12.48
CA ALA A 52 -4.87 -8.52 -12.10
C ALA A 52 -4.30 -9.62 -13.01
N ILE A 53 -5.11 -10.62 -13.37
CA ILE A 53 -4.73 -11.71 -14.27
C ILE A 53 -4.42 -11.17 -15.68
N ASP A 54 -5.20 -10.21 -16.18
CA ASP A 54 -4.94 -9.55 -17.47
C ASP A 54 -3.57 -8.84 -17.51
N GLN A 55 -3.02 -8.51 -16.34
CA GLN A 55 -1.69 -7.92 -16.16
C GLN A 55 -0.61 -8.96 -15.83
N GLY A 56 -0.92 -10.26 -15.94
CA GLY A 56 0.00 -11.37 -15.67
C GLY A 56 0.22 -11.68 -14.19
N THR A 57 -0.65 -11.19 -13.31
CA THR A 57 -0.56 -11.41 -11.86
C THR A 57 -1.01 -12.82 -11.50
N THR A 58 -0.26 -13.48 -10.59
CA THR A 58 -0.58 -14.84 -10.13
C THR A 58 -0.88 -14.93 -8.63
N HIS A 59 -0.50 -13.90 -7.87
CA HIS A 59 -0.64 -13.83 -6.42
C HIS A 59 -1.33 -12.54 -6.02
N PHE A 60 -1.88 -12.50 -4.81
CA PHE A 60 -2.32 -11.29 -4.15
C PHE A 60 -1.76 -11.23 -2.74
N CYS A 61 -1.67 -10.03 -2.18
CA CYS A 61 -1.30 -9.83 -0.80
C CYS A 61 -2.10 -8.69 -0.16
N HIS A 62 -2.41 -8.83 1.13
CA HIS A 62 -2.81 -7.68 1.95
C HIS A 62 -1.54 -6.98 2.43
N TRP A 63 -1.38 -5.73 2.03
CA TRP A 63 -0.23 -4.91 2.37
C TRP A 63 -0.62 -3.87 3.42
N PHE A 64 0.09 -3.87 4.54
CA PHE A 64 -0.19 -3.00 5.67
C PHE A 64 1.09 -2.61 6.41
N GLN A 65 1.03 -1.57 7.24
CA GLN A 65 2.16 -1.09 8.01
C GLN A 65 1.91 -1.27 9.52
N PRO A 66 2.41 -2.35 10.15
CA PRO A 66 2.32 -2.53 11.60
C PRO A 66 3.06 -1.43 12.38
N MET A 67 2.73 -1.27 13.66
CA MET A 67 3.28 -0.20 14.52
C MET A 67 4.81 -0.17 14.65
N ARG A 68 5.53 -1.21 14.21
CA ARG A 68 7.00 -1.27 14.20
C ARG A 68 7.64 -0.73 12.92
N GLY A 69 6.85 -0.12 12.04
CA GLY A 69 7.32 0.79 10.98
C GLY A 69 7.66 0.13 9.63
N VAL A 70 7.99 -1.16 9.59
CA VAL A 70 8.22 -1.87 8.33
C VAL A 70 6.90 -2.38 7.78
N THR A 71 6.70 -2.28 6.46
CA THR A 71 5.54 -2.86 5.78
C THR A 71 5.53 -4.38 5.88
N ALA A 72 4.36 -4.97 5.99
CA ALA A 72 4.16 -6.41 6.03
C ALA A 72 3.17 -6.82 4.95
N GLU A 73 3.41 -8.01 4.39
CA GLU A 73 2.57 -8.63 3.38
C GLU A 73 2.64 -10.15 3.50
N LYS A 74 1.53 -10.82 3.20
CA LYS A 74 1.47 -12.27 3.01
C LYS A 74 0.95 -12.52 1.61
N HIS A 75 1.71 -13.27 0.82
CA HIS A 75 1.36 -13.59 -0.57
C HIS A 75 0.58 -14.89 -0.61
N ASP A 76 -0.61 -14.83 -1.19
CA ASP A 76 -1.48 -15.98 -1.44
C ASP A 76 -1.69 -16.10 -2.96
N ALA A 77 -1.71 -17.33 -3.49
CA ALA A 77 -1.95 -17.56 -4.90
C ALA A 77 -3.44 -17.43 -5.24
N PHE A 78 -3.77 -17.01 -6.46
CA PHE A 78 -5.14 -17.13 -6.97
C PHE A 78 -5.56 -18.59 -7.21
N LEU A 79 -4.60 -19.52 -7.31
CA LEU A 79 -4.86 -20.93 -7.53
C LEU A 79 -5.64 -21.53 -6.36
N SER A 80 -6.79 -22.12 -6.68
CA SER A 80 -7.63 -22.91 -5.78
C SER A 80 -8.07 -24.17 -6.54
N PHE A 81 -8.75 -25.08 -5.84
CA PHE A 81 -9.42 -26.23 -6.45
C PHE A 81 -10.94 -26.07 -6.29
N ASP A 82 -11.71 -26.52 -7.27
CA ASP A 82 -13.16 -26.67 -7.17
C ASP A 82 -13.55 -27.96 -6.43
N ASP A 83 -14.86 -28.21 -6.31
CA ASP A 83 -15.40 -29.37 -5.59
C ASP A 83 -15.05 -30.70 -6.29
N GLU A 84 -14.78 -30.67 -7.60
CA GLU A 84 -14.29 -31.79 -8.39
C GLU A 84 -12.75 -31.96 -8.36
N GLY A 85 -12.02 -31.05 -7.71
CA GLY A 85 -10.57 -31.07 -7.61
C GLY A 85 -9.83 -30.52 -8.83
N LEU A 86 -10.51 -29.81 -9.74
CA LEU A 86 -9.90 -29.14 -10.87
C LEU A 86 -9.32 -27.78 -10.45
N PRO A 87 -8.16 -27.38 -11.01
CA PRO A 87 -7.53 -26.11 -10.68
C PRO A 87 -8.33 -24.93 -11.26
N ILE A 88 -8.66 -23.97 -10.41
CA ILE A 88 -9.36 -22.73 -10.76
C ILE A 88 -8.61 -21.51 -10.20
N GLN A 89 -8.87 -20.33 -10.76
CA GLN A 89 -8.39 -19.06 -10.21
C GLN A 89 -9.52 -18.37 -9.44
N ARG A 90 -9.35 -18.26 -8.12
CA ARG A 90 -10.36 -17.73 -7.21
C ARG A 90 -9.79 -16.64 -6.31
N PHE A 91 -10.56 -15.57 -6.18
CA PHE A 91 -10.37 -14.52 -5.19
C PHE A 91 -11.76 -14.04 -4.77
N SER A 92 -12.12 -14.31 -3.52
CA SER A 92 -13.47 -14.06 -2.99
C SER A 92 -13.59 -12.70 -2.31
N GLY A 93 -14.81 -12.18 -2.21
CA GLY A 93 -15.12 -10.97 -1.45
C GLY A 93 -14.78 -11.12 0.03
N ARG A 94 -14.86 -12.34 0.58
CA ARG A 94 -14.38 -12.64 1.93
C ARG A 94 -12.88 -12.40 2.06
N GLN A 95 -12.07 -12.90 1.12
CA GLN A 95 -10.63 -12.67 1.11
C GLN A 95 -10.32 -11.17 0.92
N LEU A 96 -11.08 -10.47 0.08
CA LEU A 96 -10.91 -9.02 -0.12
C LEU A 96 -11.22 -8.19 1.14
N ILE A 97 -12.34 -8.43 1.81
CA ILE A 97 -12.74 -7.63 2.99
C ILE A 97 -11.94 -8.04 4.22
N GLN A 98 -11.62 -9.33 4.37
CA GLN A 98 -10.96 -9.85 5.57
C GLN A 98 -9.91 -10.91 5.20
N GLY A 99 -8.66 -10.51 5.24
CA GLY A 99 -7.52 -11.42 5.17
C GLY A 99 -7.12 -11.91 6.56
N GLU A 100 -6.63 -13.15 6.63
CA GLU A 100 -5.96 -13.69 7.80
C GLU A 100 -4.47 -13.82 7.49
N PRO A 101 -3.66 -12.76 7.76
CA PRO A 101 -2.22 -12.97 7.83
C PRO A 101 -1.98 -13.96 8.96
N ASP A 102 -1.17 -14.99 8.70
CA ASP A 102 -0.70 -15.86 9.77
C ASP A 102 0.18 -15.03 10.72
N ALA A 103 -0.48 -14.40 11.68
CA ALA A 103 0.09 -13.36 12.53
C ALA A 103 0.85 -13.96 13.72
N SER A 104 0.91 -15.30 13.82
CA SER A 104 1.71 -16.02 14.83
C SER A 104 3.18 -15.65 14.80
N SER A 105 3.68 -15.22 13.62
CA SER A 105 5.07 -14.83 13.38
C SER A 105 5.40 -13.40 13.81
N PHE A 106 4.40 -12.55 14.08
CA PHE A 106 4.68 -11.18 14.52
C PHE A 106 5.14 -11.19 15.99
N PRO A 107 6.30 -10.58 16.32
CA PRO A 107 6.83 -10.65 17.67
C PRO A 107 5.89 -9.97 18.68
N SER A 108 5.28 -10.77 19.55
CA SER A 108 4.32 -10.30 20.57
C SER A 108 4.99 -9.76 21.84
N GLY A 109 6.32 -9.81 21.94
CA GLY A 109 7.04 -9.39 23.16
C GLY A 109 6.79 -10.32 24.37
N GLY A 110 6.50 -11.60 24.13
CA GLY A 110 6.37 -12.62 25.18
C GLY A 110 5.11 -12.53 26.03
N THR A 111 4.15 -11.66 25.69
CA THR A 111 2.94 -11.41 26.49
C THR A 111 1.68 -12.11 25.97
N ARG A 112 1.76 -12.89 24.88
CA ARG A 112 0.58 -13.55 24.27
C ARG A 112 0.84 -15.02 23.96
N SER A 113 -0.17 -15.87 24.21
CA SER A 113 -0.20 -17.24 23.69
C SER A 113 -0.32 -17.22 22.17
N THR A 114 0.28 -18.18 21.47
CA THR A 114 0.31 -18.25 19.99
C THR A 114 -1.08 -18.26 19.35
N PHE A 115 -2.10 -18.77 20.04
CA PHE A 115 -3.50 -18.73 19.58
C PHE A 115 -4.12 -17.31 19.63
N GLU A 116 -3.67 -16.45 20.55
CA GLU A 116 -4.14 -15.07 20.71
C GLU A 116 -3.37 -14.07 19.83
N ALA A 117 -2.37 -14.55 19.09
CA ALA A 117 -1.60 -13.77 18.13
C ALA A 117 -2.31 -13.61 16.78
N ARG A 118 -3.53 -14.15 16.62
CA ARG A 118 -4.33 -13.98 15.40
C ARG A 118 -4.62 -12.50 15.16
N GLY A 119 -4.40 -12.07 13.92
CA GLY A 119 -4.72 -10.74 13.43
C GLY A 119 -5.45 -10.83 12.10
N TYR A 120 -6.16 -9.78 11.77
CA TYR A 120 -6.96 -9.68 10.56
C TYR A 120 -6.57 -8.43 9.79
N THR A 121 -6.48 -8.57 8.48
CA THR A 121 -6.36 -7.45 7.57
C THR A 121 -7.72 -7.11 7.01
N ALA A 122 -8.03 -5.82 6.91
CA ALA A 122 -9.21 -5.36 6.18
C ALA A 122 -8.80 -4.37 5.11
N TRP A 123 -9.28 -4.58 3.88
CA TRP A 123 -8.99 -3.67 2.77
C TRP A 123 -9.54 -2.27 3.07
N ASP A 124 -8.72 -1.25 2.84
CA ASP A 124 -9.16 0.13 2.80
C ASP A 124 -9.35 0.58 1.34
N PRO A 125 -10.61 0.70 0.87
CA PRO A 125 -10.90 1.05 -0.51
C PRO A 125 -10.50 2.49 -0.87
N THR A 126 -10.23 3.36 0.11
CA THR A 126 -9.71 4.72 -0.14
C THR A 126 -8.28 4.71 -0.68
N SER A 127 -7.56 3.60 -0.53
CA SER A 127 -6.27 3.34 -1.14
C SER A 127 -6.44 2.28 -2.24
N SER A 128 -6.28 2.68 -3.50
CA SER A 128 -6.45 1.77 -4.64
C SER A 128 -5.50 0.58 -4.57
N ALA A 129 -6.02 -0.61 -4.86
CA ALA A 129 -5.18 -1.78 -5.10
C ALA A 129 -4.28 -1.54 -6.32
N PHE A 130 -3.10 -2.11 -6.32
CA PHE A 130 -2.13 -1.92 -7.40
C PHE A 130 -1.33 -3.21 -7.62
N ILE A 131 -0.65 -3.29 -8.75
CA ILE A 131 0.22 -4.40 -9.08
C ILE A 131 1.66 -4.04 -8.76
N PHE A 132 2.34 -4.97 -8.11
CA PHE A 132 3.76 -4.87 -7.84
C PHE A 132 4.51 -5.97 -8.58
N ASN A 133 5.31 -5.54 -9.55
CA ASN A 133 6.18 -6.43 -10.33
C ASN A 133 7.55 -6.51 -9.66
N THR A 134 7.95 -7.72 -9.27
CA THR A 134 9.28 -8.02 -8.70
C THR A 134 9.97 -9.05 -9.59
N GLY A 135 10.85 -8.59 -10.47
CA GLY A 135 11.58 -9.46 -11.40
C GLY A 135 10.64 -10.23 -12.30
N LYS A 136 10.43 -11.53 -12.00
CA LYS A 136 9.54 -12.43 -12.76
C LYS A 136 8.16 -12.64 -12.11
N ALA A 137 7.93 -12.09 -10.92
CA ALA A 137 6.68 -12.21 -10.20
C ALA A 137 5.86 -10.93 -10.30
N SER A 138 4.54 -11.08 -10.34
CA SER A 138 3.57 -9.99 -10.28
C SER A 138 2.54 -10.34 -9.21
N THR A 139 2.32 -9.40 -8.30
CA THR A 139 1.42 -9.54 -7.14
C THR A 139 0.41 -8.40 -7.11
N LEU A 140 -0.87 -8.74 -6.93
CA LEU A 140 -1.93 -7.79 -6.62
C LEU A 140 -1.81 -7.37 -5.16
N VAL A 141 -1.48 -6.11 -4.94
CA VAL A 141 -1.29 -5.52 -3.61
C VAL A 141 -2.58 -4.82 -3.18
N ILE A 142 -3.12 -5.24 -2.03
CA ILE A 142 -4.37 -4.74 -1.46
C ILE A 142 -4.06 -3.93 -0.19
N PRO A 143 -4.09 -2.58 -0.26
CA PRO A 143 -3.80 -1.73 0.89
C PRO A 143 -4.78 -1.96 2.03
N SER A 144 -4.29 -2.40 3.17
CA SER A 144 -5.12 -2.89 4.25
C SER A 144 -4.78 -2.26 5.59
N VAL A 145 -5.75 -2.25 6.50
CA VAL A 145 -5.52 -2.03 7.93
C VAL A 145 -5.28 -3.34 8.64
N PHE A 146 -4.54 -3.33 9.76
CA PHE A 146 -4.26 -4.53 10.55
C PHE A 146 -4.76 -4.43 11.99
N LEU A 147 -5.55 -5.43 12.39
CA LEU A 147 -6.27 -5.50 13.66
C LEU A 147 -5.94 -6.81 14.37
N SER A 148 -5.96 -6.81 15.71
CA SER A 148 -5.96 -8.05 16.49
C SER A 148 -7.30 -8.77 16.36
N TRP A 149 -7.35 -10.03 16.78
CA TRP A 149 -8.62 -10.76 16.89
C TRP A 149 -9.66 -10.10 17.81
N THR A 150 -9.22 -9.30 18.80
CA THR A 150 -10.08 -8.50 19.69
C THR A 150 -10.50 -7.15 19.08
N GLY A 151 -10.06 -6.83 17.85
CA GLY A 151 -10.32 -5.54 17.20
C GLY A 151 -9.41 -4.40 17.65
N THR A 152 -8.33 -4.70 18.39
CA THR A 152 -7.30 -3.70 18.74
C THR A 152 -6.51 -3.34 17.49
N VAL A 153 -6.26 -2.05 17.31
CA VAL A 153 -5.47 -1.55 16.17
C VAL A 153 -4.00 -1.92 16.37
N LEU A 154 -3.39 -2.54 15.35
CA LEU A 154 -1.99 -2.97 15.37
C LEU A 154 -1.17 -2.35 14.21
N ASP A 155 -1.71 -1.34 13.55
CA ASP A 155 -1.12 -0.66 12.40
C ASP A 155 -0.96 0.85 12.57
N MET A 156 -0.35 1.47 11.56
CA MET A 156 -0.18 2.92 11.46
C MET A 156 -1.29 3.60 10.65
N LYS A 157 -2.00 2.85 9.81
CA LYS A 157 -3.02 3.40 8.90
C LYS A 157 -4.32 3.73 9.62
N MET A 158 -4.83 2.87 10.49
CA MET A 158 -6.08 3.16 11.22
C MET A 158 -5.96 4.38 12.16
N PRO A 159 -4.86 4.59 12.91
CA PRO A 159 -4.67 5.83 13.68
C PRO A 159 -4.64 7.07 12.79
N LEU A 160 -3.99 6.99 11.62
CA LEU A 160 -3.98 8.08 10.63
C LEU A 160 -5.40 8.40 10.15
N LEU A 161 -6.17 7.40 9.70
CA LEU A 161 -7.55 7.59 9.22
C LEU A 161 -8.44 8.25 10.30
N ARG A 162 -8.32 7.81 11.56
CA ARG A 162 -9.02 8.43 12.70
C ARG A 162 -8.62 9.88 12.92
N SER A 163 -7.32 10.19 12.79
CA SER A 163 -6.81 11.56 12.93
C SER A 163 -7.32 12.47 11.80
N LEU A 164 -7.35 11.96 10.57
CA LEU A 164 -7.91 12.67 9.42
C LEU A 164 -9.39 12.99 9.65
N ALA A 165 -10.20 12.00 10.04
CA ALA A 165 -11.62 12.21 10.33
C ALA A 165 -11.86 13.25 11.44
N ALA A 166 -11.03 13.24 12.49
CA ALA A 166 -11.12 14.21 13.58
C ALA A 166 -10.78 15.64 13.11
N VAL A 167 -9.74 15.80 12.29
CA VAL A 167 -9.36 17.10 11.72
C VAL A 167 -10.44 17.63 10.77
N GLU A 168 -11.03 16.76 9.94
CA GLU A 168 -12.12 17.13 9.03
C GLU A 168 -13.35 17.63 9.79
N ASP A 169 -13.82 16.89 10.82
CA ASP A 169 -14.97 17.29 11.65
C ASP A 169 -14.75 18.67 12.32
N ARG A 170 -13.57 18.90 12.89
CA ARG A 170 -13.24 20.18 13.54
C ARG A 170 -13.13 21.31 12.52
N SER A 171 -12.55 21.05 11.36
CA SER A 171 -12.43 22.02 10.27
C SER A 171 -13.80 22.45 9.74
N LEU A 172 -14.72 21.50 9.54
CA LEU A 172 -16.09 21.80 9.12
C LEU A 172 -16.86 22.62 10.16
N LYS A 173 -16.68 22.34 11.45
CA LYS A 173 -17.28 23.15 12.54
C LYS A 173 -16.75 24.58 12.52
N LEU A 174 -15.45 24.76 12.31
CA LEU A 174 -14.82 26.08 12.23
C LEU A 174 -15.29 26.87 11.01
N LEU A 175 -15.36 26.23 9.83
CA LEU A 175 -15.91 26.85 8.61
C LEU A 175 -17.34 27.34 8.80
N LYS A 176 -18.16 26.58 9.54
CA LYS A 176 -19.50 27.02 9.93
C LYS A 176 -19.45 28.25 10.85
N LEU A 177 -18.53 28.36 11.80
CA LEU A 177 -18.43 29.58 12.60
C LEU A 177 -18.12 30.82 11.75
N PHE A 178 -17.35 30.67 10.67
CA PHE A 178 -17.04 31.74 9.71
C PHE A 178 -18.08 31.93 8.58
N GLY A 179 -19.28 31.35 8.72
CA GLY A 179 -20.39 31.57 7.78
C GLY A 179 -20.45 30.62 6.58
N ASN A 180 -19.44 29.77 6.35
CA ASN A 180 -19.51 28.78 5.28
C ASN A 180 -20.41 27.60 5.69
N ARG A 181 -21.62 27.52 5.12
CA ARG A 181 -22.59 26.42 5.32
C ARG A 181 -22.63 25.42 4.17
N SER A 182 -21.95 25.70 3.06
CA SER A 182 -22.03 24.89 1.84
C SER A 182 -20.94 23.82 1.75
N ALA A 183 -19.82 23.98 2.46
CA ALA A 183 -18.75 22.98 2.50
C ALA A 183 -19.27 21.65 3.03
N LYS A 184 -19.06 20.57 2.26
CA LYS A 184 -19.50 19.20 2.61
C LYS A 184 -18.41 18.36 3.25
N TYR A 185 -17.15 18.63 2.90
CA TYR A 185 -15.98 17.89 3.35
C TYR A 185 -14.76 18.82 3.42
N VAL A 186 -13.72 18.42 4.15
CA VAL A 186 -12.40 19.06 4.16
C VAL A 186 -11.37 17.95 3.98
N ARG A 187 -10.59 18.03 2.90
CA ARG A 187 -9.54 17.04 2.60
C ARG A 187 -8.18 17.59 2.98
N MET A 188 -7.37 16.73 3.59
CA MET A 188 -5.98 17.01 3.94
C MET A 188 -5.10 16.49 2.81
N THR A 189 -4.14 17.30 2.39
CA THR A 189 -3.15 16.95 1.38
C THR A 189 -1.77 16.92 2.02
N VAL A 190 -0.90 16.05 1.50
CA VAL A 190 0.49 15.94 1.94
C VAL A 190 1.38 15.81 0.71
N GLY A 191 2.44 16.61 0.65
CA GLY A 191 3.53 16.46 -0.30
C GLY A 191 4.76 16.01 0.46
N SER A 192 5.17 14.75 0.28
CA SER A 192 6.35 14.20 0.93
C SER A 192 7.58 14.39 0.06
N GLU A 193 8.67 14.86 0.65
CA GLU A 193 9.99 14.87 0.02
C GLU A 193 10.81 13.72 0.62
N GLN A 194 11.20 12.77 -0.22
CA GLN A 194 11.93 11.57 0.22
C GLN A 194 13.38 11.63 -0.26
N GLU A 195 14.28 11.96 0.67
CA GLU A 195 15.71 11.89 0.41
C GLU A 195 16.25 10.46 0.58
N TYR A 196 17.30 10.13 -0.17
CA TYR A 196 17.98 8.85 -0.12
C TYR A 196 19.45 8.95 -0.56
N PHE A 197 20.26 7.98 -0.14
CA PHE A 197 21.62 7.79 -0.62
C PHE A 197 21.70 6.57 -1.53
N LEU A 198 22.54 6.65 -2.57
CA LEU A 198 22.86 5.50 -3.42
C LEU A 198 24.31 5.09 -3.22
N ILE A 199 24.50 3.80 -2.95
CA ILE A 199 25.81 3.17 -2.80
C ILE A 199 25.83 2.00 -3.78
N SER A 200 26.93 1.82 -4.51
CA SER A 200 27.08 0.65 -5.38
C SER A 200 27.00 -0.64 -4.57
N LYS A 201 26.34 -1.65 -5.12
CA LYS A 201 26.13 -2.95 -4.46
C LYS A 201 27.43 -3.55 -3.89
N ASP A 202 28.50 -3.60 -4.66
CA ASP A 202 29.78 -4.18 -4.21
C ASP A 202 30.35 -3.45 -2.98
N MET A 203 30.25 -2.12 -2.93
CA MET A 203 30.67 -1.34 -1.75
C MET A 203 29.76 -1.59 -0.55
N TYR A 204 28.45 -1.71 -0.77
CA TYR A 204 27.50 -2.02 0.29
C TYR A 204 27.77 -3.42 0.89
N GLU A 205 28.00 -4.42 0.05
CA GLU A 205 28.31 -5.79 0.46
C GLU A 205 29.67 -5.90 1.18
N SER A 206 30.63 -5.03 0.84
CA SER A 206 31.90 -4.93 1.56
C SER A 206 31.80 -4.31 2.96
N ARG A 207 30.62 -3.81 3.35
CA ARG A 207 30.37 -3.08 4.60
C ARG A 207 29.29 -3.76 5.45
N PRO A 208 29.66 -4.76 6.27
CA PRO A 208 28.71 -5.46 7.15
C PRO A 208 27.95 -4.52 8.09
N ASP A 209 28.58 -3.43 8.53
CA ASP A 209 27.95 -2.44 9.39
C ASP A 209 26.81 -1.68 8.69
N LEU A 210 26.99 -1.30 7.42
CA LEU A 210 25.91 -0.75 6.60
C LEU A 210 24.79 -1.77 6.36
N MET A 211 25.14 -3.02 6.08
CA MET A 211 24.15 -4.08 5.82
C MET A 211 23.26 -4.37 7.03
N ILE A 212 23.86 -4.42 8.22
CA ILE A 212 23.17 -4.81 9.44
C ILE A 212 22.45 -3.62 10.07
N THR A 213 23.04 -2.42 10.03
CA THR A 213 22.54 -1.27 10.80
C THR A 213 21.93 -0.16 9.96
N GLY A 214 22.02 -0.25 8.62
CA GLY A 214 21.54 0.79 7.70
C GLY A 214 22.40 2.08 7.72
N ARG A 215 23.51 2.09 8.46
CA ARG A 215 24.45 3.22 8.54
C ARG A 215 25.88 2.72 8.77
N THR A 216 26.88 3.55 8.49
CA THR A 216 28.26 3.23 8.84
C THR A 216 28.47 3.39 10.35
N LEU A 217 29.04 2.39 11.02
CA LEU A 217 29.37 2.46 12.46
C LEU A 217 30.73 3.12 12.72
N PHE A 218 31.63 3.03 11.75
CA PHE A 218 32.94 3.65 11.78
C PHE A 218 33.37 4.06 10.38
N GLY A 219 34.29 5.00 10.30
CA GLY A 219 34.82 5.55 9.06
C GLY A 219 35.40 6.94 9.29
N LYS A 220 36.34 7.32 8.43
CA LYS A 220 36.77 8.72 8.37
C LYS A 220 35.65 9.56 7.76
N SER A 221 35.42 10.75 8.28
CA SER A 221 34.48 11.71 7.69
C SER A 221 34.80 11.94 6.21
N SER A 222 33.76 12.20 5.42
CA SER A 222 33.93 12.54 4.00
C SER A 222 34.90 13.71 3.84
N ALA A 223 35.76 13.66 2.83
CA ALA A 223 36.66 14.76 2.50
C ALA A 223 35.89 16.02 2.04
N LYS A 224 34.65 15.85 1.59
CA LYS A 224 33.72 16.93 1.26
C LYS A 224 32.45 16.75 2.09
N ASP A 225 32.16 17.71 2.95
CA ASP A 225 30.97 17.70 3.80
C ASP A 225 29.78 18.38 3.11
N GLN A 226 28.58 18.26 3.68
CA GLN A 226 27.34 18.88 3.16
C GLN A 226 27.37 20.42 3.09
N GLN A 227 28.42 21.07 3.59
CA GLN A 227 28.56 22.52 3.60
C GLN A 227 28.89 23.13 2.22
N MET A 228 29.32 22.32 1.26
CA MET A 228 29.58 22.79 -0.10
C MET A 228 28.28 22.78 -0.90
N GLU A 229 27.73 23.97 -1.15
CA GLU A 229 26.54 24.19 -2.00
C GLU A 229 26.69 23.55 -3.41
N ASP A 230 27.93 23.33 -3.86
CA ASP A 230 28.31 22.71 -5.13
C ASP A 230 27.70 21.32 -5.40
N HIS A 231 27.22 20.61 -4.38
CA HIS A 231 26.63 19.27 -4.53
C HIS A 231 25.12 19.31 -4.78
N TYR A 232 24.43 20.34 -4.30
CA TYR A 232 23.01 20.52 -4.56
C TYR A 232 22.86 21.05 -6.01
N PHE A 233 22.18 20.29 -6.87
CA PHE A 233 22.16 20.49 -8.34
C PHE A 233 23.47 20.19 -9.09
N GLY A 234 24.40 19.46 -8.48
CA GLY A 234 25.59 18.95 -9.18
C GLY A 234 25.24 17.96 -10.30
N ALA A 235 26.16 17.78 -11.26
CA ALA A 235 25.96 16.84 -12.36
C ALA A 235 25.76 15.40 -11.86
N ILE A 236 24.64 14.78 -12.27
CA ILE A 236 24.27 13.42 -11.86
C ILE A 236 25.01 12.41 -12.74
N LYS A 237 25.60 11.38 -12.11
CA LYS A 237 26.29 10.29 -12.83
C LYS A 237 25.29 9.51 -13.71
N PRO A 238 25.65 9.08 -14.94
CA PRO A 238 24.74 8.36 -15.83
C PRO A 238 24.03 7.16 -15.19
N LYS A 239 24.76 6.29 -14.47
CA LYS A 239 24.16 5.14 -13.78
C LYS A 239 23.12 5.51 -12.71
N VAL A 240 23.25 6.70 -12.11
CA VAL A 240 22.27 7.20 -11.14
C VAL A 240 21.05 7.75 -11.87
N LEU A 241 21.24 8.42 -13.01
CA LEU A 241 20.13 8.85 -13.87
C LEU A 241 19.32 7.66 -14.38
N ASP A 242 19.98 6.58 -14.82
CA ASP A 242 19.29 5.36 -15.27
C ASP A 242 18.42 4.77 -14.14
N PHE A 243 18.98 4.67 -12.93
CA PHE A 243 18.22 4.25 -11.75
C PHE A 243 17.02 5.17 -11.46
N MET A 244 17.23 6.50 -11.49
CA MET A 244 16.15 7.46 -11.24
C MET A 244 15.05 7.36 -12.29
N ALA A 245 15.41 7.15 -13.57
CA ALA A 245 14.45 6.95 -14.64
C ALA A 245 13.61 5.67 -14.45
N ASP A 246 14.22 4.58 -14.00
CA ASP A 246 13.51 3.34 -13.67
C ASP A 246 12.56 3.52 -12.48
N VAL A 247 13.01 4.26 -11.44
CA VAL A 247 12.16 4.62 -10.29
C VAL A 247 10.97 5.46 -10.76
N ASP A 248 11.20 6.51 -11.53
CA ASP A 248 10.15 7.40 -12.04
C ASP A 248 9.14 6.62 -12.90
N ALA A 249 9.59 5.75 -13.79
CA ALA A 249 8.71 4.91 -14.58
C ALA A 249 7.85 3.97 -13.71
N ALA A 250 8.45 3.40 -12.65
CA ALA A 250 7.75 2.52 -11.72
C ALA A 250 6.72 3.28 -10.85
N LEU A 251 7.00 4.53 -10.47
CA LEU A 251 6.09 5.41 -9.72
C LEU A 251 4.92 5.83 -10.61
N VAL A 252 5.20 6.36 -11.80
CA VAL A 252 4.20 6.77 -12.79
C VAL A 252 3.24 5.62 -13.10
N ALA A 253 3.77 4.41 -13.33
CA ALA A 253 2.94 3.24 -13.62
C ALA A 253 1.95 2.90 -12.50
N ARG A 254 2.28 3.22 -11.24
CA ARG A 254 1.43 3.01 -10.06
C ARG A 254 0.62 4.24 -9.66
N GLY A 255 0.71 5.32 -10.42
CA GLY A 255 -0.05 6.55 -10.19
C GLY A 255 0.49 7.40 -9.06
N ILE A 256 1.78 7.26 -8.74
CA ILE A 256 2.52 8.11 -7.81
C ILE A 256 3.16 9.25 -8.61
#